data_AF-A0A3B0VUK4-F1
#
_entry.id   AF-A0A3B0VUK4-F1
#
_cell.length_a   1.000
_cell.length_b   1.000
_cell.length_c   1.000
_cell.angle_alpha   90.00
_cell.angle_beta   90.00
_cell.angle_gamma   90.00
#
_symmetry.space_group_name_H-M   'P 1'
#
loop_
_entity.id
_entity.type
_entity.pdbx_description
1 polymer ?
#
loop_
_entity_poly.entity_id
_entity_poly.type
_entity_poly.pdbx_seq_one_letter_code
_entity_poly.pdbx_strand_id
1 'polypeptide(L)'
;NIALAPQEHPWAGQTSYAALTEAAQPNKSWSFQIETPTTFHIGADAHLPFPLPGALFNSWWRRWHAFAPQPLPPVERHHVQQQLFVSQYRLKTVPVRYGRRLTVGCVGQFSLRAGKLSAETRRTIDTLARYATFCGSGRYTTQGMGVTILD
;
A
#
# COMPACT_ATOMS: atom_id res chain seq x y z
N ASN A 1 -14.64 23.80 3.69
CA ASN A 1 -13.18 23.76 3.93
C ASN A 1 -12.67 22.39 3.56
N ILE A 2 -11.74 22.30 2.60
CA ILE A 2 -11.03 21.06 2.25
C ILE A 2 -9.73 21.09 3.05
N ALA A 3 -9.45 20.02 3.80
CA ALA A 3 -8.20 19.87 4.52
C ALA A 3 -7.09 19.42 3.57
N LEU A 4 -5.93 20.08 3.59
CA LEU A 4 -4.77 19.76 2.73
C LEU A 4 -3.57 19.25 3.50
N ALA A 5 -3.58 19.38 4.82
CA ALA A 5 -2.45 19.03 5.67
C ALA A 5 -2.85 18.11 6.82
N PRO A 6 -1.96 17.21 7.29
CA PRO A 6 -2.26 16.30 8.39
C PRO A 6 -2.67 16.99 9.70
N GLN A 7 -2.26 18.26 9.90
CA GLN A 7 -2.65 19.06 11.07
C GLN A 7 -4.14 19.46 11.05
N GLU A 8 -4.75 19.49 9.87
CA GLU A 8 -6.17 19.82 9.67
C GLU A 8 -7.05 18.56 9.72
N HIS A 9 -6.56 17.45 9.17
CA HIS A 9 -7.20 16.14 9.26
C HIS A 9 -6.16 15.02 9.10
N PRO A 10 -6.19 13.92 9.90
CA PRO A 10 -5.16 12.88 9.85
C PRO A 10 -4.94 12.22 8.48
N TRP A 11 -5.98 12.16 7.65
CA TRP A 11 -5.90 11.62 6.28
C TRP A 11 -5.69 12.68 5.19
N ALA A 12 -5.57 13.96 5.55
CA ALA A 12 -5.30 15.01 4.58
C ALA A 12 -3.80 15.10 4.27
N GLY A 13 -3.49 15.33 3.01
CA GLY A 13 -2.13 15.52 2.54
C GLY A 13 -2.12 15.85 1.06
N GLN A 14 -1.08 16.56 0.64
CA GLN A 14 -0.80 16.81 -0.77
C GLN A 14 0.69 16.65 -1.03
N THR A 15 1.03 16.10 -2.19
CA THR A 15 2.41 15.96 -2.65
C THR A 15 2.43 15.78 -4.16
N SER A 16 3.61 15.86 -4.76
CA SER A 16 3.82 15.53 -6.17
C SER A 16 4.46 14.14 -6.32
N TYR A 17 4.28 13.52 -7.48
CA TYR A 17 4.98 12.27 -7.82
C TYR A 17 6.50 12.41 -7.71
N ALA A 18 7.06 13.55 -8.14
CA ALA A 18 8.49 13.84 -8.05
C ALA A 18 8.95 13.92 -6.58
N ALA A 19 8.19 14.60 -5.72
CA ALA A 19 8.51 14.70 -4.30
C ALA A 19 8.48 13.32 -3.61
N LEU A 20 7.59 12.41 -4.02
CA LEU A 20 7.58 11.03 -3.53
C LEU A 20 8.87 10.27 -3.89
N THR A 21 9.37 10.43 -5.13
CA THR A 21 10.62 9.79 -5.57
C THR A 21 11.86 10.41 -4.93
N GLU A 22 11.89 11.73 -4.76
CA GLU A 22 13.02 12.46 -4.16
C GLU A 22 13.16 12.15 -2.67
N ALA A 23 12.04 12.04 -1.95
CA ALA A 23 12.02 11.69 -0.53
C ALA A 23 12.37 10.21 -0.28
N ALA A 24 12.38 9.37 -1.32
CA ALA A 24 12.54 7.93 -1.19
C ALA A 24 13.92 7.54 -0.65
N GLN A 25 13.94 6.83 0.46
CA GLN A 25 15.18 6.31 1.07
C GLN A 25 15.31 4.80 0.86
N PRO A 26 16.53 4.25 0.83
CA PRO A 26 16.73 2.81 0.77
C PRO A 26 16.48 2.22 2.16
N ASN A 27 15.24 2.29 2.64
CA ASN A 27 14.81 1.78 3.93
C ASN A 27 14.89 0.25 3.96
N LYS A 28 14.96 -0.34 5.16
CA LYS A 28 14.90 -1.80 5.35
C LYS A 28 13.55 -2.26 5.91
N SER A 29 12.72 -1.33 6.34
CA SER A 29 11.41 -1.59 6.93
C SER A 29 10.46 -0.43 6.69
N TRP A 30 9.17 -0.75 6.64
CA TRP A 30 8.07 0.19 6.46
C TRP A 30 6.90 -0.24 7.36
N SER A 31 6.36 0.66 8.16
CA SER A 31 5.20 0.39 9.02
C SER A 31 3.98 1.09 8.46
N PHE A 32 2.83 0.43 8.52
CA PHE A 32 1.61 0.94 7.94
C PHE A 32 0.43 0.73 8.87
N GLN A 33 -0.51 1.66 8.76
CA GLN A 33 -1.85 1.58 9.33
C GLN A 33 -2.89 1.39 8.21
N ILE A 34 -3.69 0.33 8.30
CA ILE A 34 -4.86 0.10 7.44
C ILE A 34 -6.10 0.63 8.17
N GLU A 35 -6.62 1.75 7.70
CA GLU A 35 -7.71 2.48 8.35
C GLU A 35 -9.11 2.04 7.94
N THR A 36 -9.24 1.52 6.71
CA THR A 36 -10.50 0.98 6.22
C THR A 36 -10.32 -0.44 5.71
N PRO A 37 -11.37 -1.28 5.75
CA PRO A 37 -11.24 -2.70 5.42
C PRO A 37 -10.54 -2.90 4.07
N THR A 38 -9.44 -3.64 4.09
CA THR A 38 -8.59 -3.86 2.91
C THR A 38 -8.55 -5.32 2.55
N THR A 39 -8.80 -5.63 1.28
CA THR A 39 -8.68 -7.00 0.75
C THR A 39 -7.94 -6.99 -0.57
N PHE A 40 -7.28 -8.11 -0.84
CA PHE A 40 -6.61 -8.39 -2.10
C PHE A 40 -7.37 -9.50 -2.84
N HIS A 41 -7.00 -9.70 -4.10
CA HIS A 41 -7.52 -10.81 -4.91
C HIS A 41 -6.56 -11.99 -4.79
N ILE A 42 -7.11 -13.20 -4.65
CA ILE A 42 -6.36 -14.45 -4.76
C ILE A 42 -7.16 -15.43 -5.62
N GLY A 43 -6.53 -16.03 -6.63
CA GLY A 43 -7.23 -16.90 -7.59
C GLY A 43 -8.26 -16.16 -8.45
N ALA A 44 -9.32 -16.84 -8.89
CA ALA A 44 -10.36 -16.23 -9.74
C ALA A 44 -11.36 -15.37 -8.93
N ASP A 45 -11.79 -15.84 -7.76
CA ASP A 45 -12.95 -15.26 -7.07
C ASP A 45 -12.76 -15.04 -5.55
N ALA A 46 -11.59 -15.32 -5.00
CA ALA A 46 -11.39 -15.20 -3.55
C ALA A 46 -10.81 -13.84 -3.13
N HIS A 47 -11.25 -13.42 -1.95
CA HIS A 47 -10.77 -12.24 -1.23
C HIS A 47 -9.79 -12.67 -0.17
N LEU A 48 -8.60 -12.07 -0.18
CA LEU A 48 -7.57 -12.26 0.83
C LEU A 48 -7.51 -11.01 1.74
N PRO A 49 -8.09 -11.06 2.95
CA PRO A 49 -8.02 -9.97 3.93
C PRO A 49 -6.69 -10.02 4.69
N PHE A 50 -5.57 -10.11 3.98
CA PHE A 50 -4.24 -10.07 4.56
C PHE A 50 -3.26 -9.34 3.63
N PRO A 51 -2.43 -8.43 4.15
CA PRO A 51 -1.56 -7.58 3.34
C PRO A 51 -0.27 -8.32 2.94
N LEU A 52 -0.40 -9.33 2.07
CA LEU A 52 0.76 -10.03 1.52
C LEU A 52 1.69 -9.03 0.80
N PRO A 53 3.01 -9.09 1.02
CA PRO A 53 3.96 -8.12 0.44
C PRO A 53 3.86 -8.01 -1.08
N GLY A 54 3.74 -9.16 -1.76
CA GLY A 54 3.53 -9.19 -3.22
C GLY A 54 2.22 -8.56 -3.68
N ALA A 55 1.14 -8.71 -2.90
CA ALA A 55 -0.16 -8.14 -3.22
C ALA A 55 -0.19 -6.62 -3.02
N LEU A 56 0.42 -6.13 -1.94
CA LEU A 56 0.63 -4.69 -1.69
C LEU A 56 1.46 -4.06 -2.81
N PHE A 57 2.67 -4.61 -3.04
CA PHE A 57 3.60 -4.09 -4.03
C PHE A 57 2.94 -4.01 -5.41
N ASN A 58 2.30 -5.09 -5.88
CA ASN A 58 1.61 -5.09 -7.17
C ASN A 58 0.45 -4.09 -7.22
N SER A 59 -0.26 -3.90 -6.11
CA SER A 59 -1.37 -2.96 -6.02
C SER A 59 -0.88 -1.52 -6.19
N TRP A 60 0.21 -1.13 -5.51
CA TRP A 60 0.81 0.20 -5.63
C TRP A 60 1.52 0.38 -6.97
N TRP A 61 2.33 -0.59 -7.39
CA TRP A 61 3.06 -0.59 -8.66
C TRP A 61 2.13 -0.33 -9.86
N ARG A 62 1.02 -1.08 -9.96
CA ARG A 62 0.05 -0.91 -11.05
C ARG A 62 -0.56 0.49 -11.06
N ARG A 63 -0.89 1.04 -9.88
CA ARG A 63 -1.48 2.38 -9.76
C ARG A 63 -0.47 3.49 -9.98
N TRP A 64 0.80 3.28 -9.66
CA TRP A 64 1.86 4.20 -10.06
C TRP A 64 1.94 4.25 -11.57
N HIS A 65 2.07 3.09 -12.23
CA HIS A 65 2.17 3.02 -13.69
C HIS A 65 0.93 3.53 -14.45
N ALA A 66 -0.25 3.52 -13.83
CA ALA A 66 -1.46 4.03 -14.46
C ALA A 66 -1.60 5.55 -14.39
N PHE A 67 -1.01 6.20 -13.37
CA PHE A 67 -1.33 7.60 -13.04
C PHE A 67 -0.10 8.51 -12.90
N ALA A 68 1.07 7.96 -12.56
CA ALA A 68 2.28 8.76 -12.41
C ALA A 68 2.86 9.12 -13.79
N PRO A 69 3.29 10.37 -13.99
CA PRO A 69 3.91 10.78 -15.25
C PRO A 69 5.32 10.21 -15.44
N GLN A 70 5.99 9.85 -14.34
CA GLN A 70 7.37 9.38 -14.34
C GLN A 70 7.39 7.87 -14.07
N PRO A 71 8.02 7.05 -14.95
CA PRO A 71 8.19 5.63 -14.68
C PRO A 71 9.16 5.42 -13.51
N LEU A 72 8.90 4.37 -12.71
CA LEU A 72 9.87 3.92 -11.72
C LEU A 72 10.98 3.10 -12.39
N PRO A 73 12.18 3.01 -11.78
CA PRO A 73 13.20 2.09 -12.22
C PRO A 73 12.66 0.66 -12.31
N PRO A 74 13.13 -0.14 -13.29
CA PRO A 74 12.68 -1.51 -13.44
C PRO A 74 12.98 -2.32 -12.18
N VAL A 75 12.01 -3.12 -11.74
CA VAL A 75 12.14 -3.97 -10.56
C VAL A 75 11.73 -5.39 -10.92
N GLU A 76 12.57 -6.36 -10.56
CA GLU A 76 12.23 -7.77 -10.68
C GLU A 76 11.18 -8.13 -9.61
N ARG A 77 9.90 -8.13 -10.02
CA ARG A 77 8.76 -8.31 -9.10
C ARG A 77 8.81 -9.63 -8.33
N HIS A 78 9.28 -10.70 -8.96
CA HIS A 78 9.44 -12.00 -8.31
C HIS A 78 10.48 -11.94 -7.18
N HIS A 79 11.62 -11.29 -7.42
CA HIS A 79 12.64 -11.07 -6.39
C HIS A 79 12.11 -10.23 -5.22
N VAL A 80 11.31 -9.18 -5.49
CA VAL A 80 10.63 -8.42 -4.42
C VAL A 80 9.70 -9.31 -3.61
N GLN A 81 8.90 -10.15 -4.26
CA GLN A 81 8.01 -11.08 -3.57
C GLN A 81 8.76 -12.08 -2.68
N GLN A 82 9.95 -12.49 -3.10
CA GLN A 82 10.80 -13.41 -2.33
C GLN A 82 11.59 -12.74 -1.20
N GLN A 83 11.81 -11.42 -1.28
CA GLN A 83 12.69 -10.69 -0.35
C GLN A 83 11.97 -9.58 0.43
N LEU A 84 10.64 -9.49 0.35
CA LEU A 84 9.85 -8.57 1.16
C LEU A 84 8.90 -9.38 2.03
N PHE A 85 8.93 -9.13 3.34
CA PHE A 85 8.26 -9.97 4.34
C PHE A 85 7.41 -9.11 5.26
N VAL A 86 6.27 -9.64 5.72
CA VAL A 86 5.57 -9.05 6.88
C VAL A 86 6.36 -9.43 8.12
N SER A 87 6.94 -8.45 8.82
CA SER A 87 7.75 -8.66 10.01
C SER A 87 6.96 -8.57 11.31
N GLN A 88 5.90 -7.76 11.33
CA GLN A 88 5.02 -7.54 12.48
C GLN A 88 3.62 -7.24 11.98
N TYR A 89 2.59 -7.63 12.74
CA TYR A 89 1.22 -7.23 12.45
C TYR A 89 0.34 -7.27 13.70
N ARG A 90 -0.67 -6.39 13.71
CA ARG A 90 -1.82 -6.39 14.61
C ARG A 90 -3.04 -6.07 13.78
N LEU A 91 -3.63 -7.11 13.21
CA LEU A 91 -4.74 -7.00 12.26
C LEU A 91 -5.97 -7.71 12.80
N LYS A 92 -7.14 -7.19 12.45
CA LYS A 92 -8.42 -7.89 12.59
C LYS A 92 -9.19 -7.83 11.29
N THR A 93 -10.00 -8.84 11.03
CA THR A 93 -10.90 -8.83 9.89
C THR A 93 -12.17 -8.04 10.21
N VAL A 94 -12.69 -7.32 9.22
CA VAL A 94 -13.92 -6.53 9.30
C VAL A 94 -14.75 -6.80 8.05
N PRO A 95 -16.02 -7.23 8.19
CA PRO A 95 -16.94 -7.37 7.08
C PRO A 95 -17.44 -6.01 6.59
N VAL A 96 -17.52 -5.84 5.28
CA VAL A 96 -18.17 -4.70 4.61
C VAL A 96 -19.30 -5.23 3.75
N ARG A 97 -20.50 -4.63 3.91
CA ARG A 97 -21.67 -4.96 3.10
C ARG A 97 -21.94 -3.84 2.11
N TYR A 98 -21.99 -4.18 0.83
CA TYR A 98 -22.45 -3.31 -0.25
C TYR A 98 -23.65 -3.98 -0.92
N GLY A 99 -24.85 -3.55 -0.53
CA GLY A 99 -26.10 -4.24 -0.90
C GLY A 99 -26.05 -5.71 -0.47
N ARG A 100 -26.16 -6.63 -1.45
CA ARG A 100 -26.08 -8.09 -1.21
C ARG A 100 -24.66 -8.63 -1.11
N ARG A 101 -23.64 -7.87 -1.55
CA ARG A 101 -22.23 -8.32 -1.53
C ARG A 101 -21.64 -8.16 -0.14
N LEU A 102 -21.13 -9.25 0.42
CA LEU A 102 -20.31 -9.25 1.62
C LEU A 102 -18.84 -9.41 1.21
N THR A 103 -18.01 -8.46 1.61
CA THR A 103 -16.56 -8.52 1.41
C THR A 103 -15.88 -8.44 2.77
N VAL A 104 -14.97 -9.37 3.06
CA VAL A 104 -14.15 -9.30 4.28
C VAL A 104 -12.83 -8.63 3.93
N GLY A 105 -12.45 -7.60 4.69
CA GLY A 105 -11.14 -6.97 4.63
C GLY A 105 -10.44 -7.02 5.99
N CYS A 106 -9.19 -6.58 6.05
CA CYS A 106 -8.47 -6.35 7.30
C CYS A 106 -8.33 -4.86 7.62
N VAL A 107 -8.20 -4.54 8.91
CA VAL A 107 -7.82 -3.23 9.44
C VAL A 107 -6.77 -3.41 10.54
N GLY A 108 -6.00 -2.36 10.81
CA GLY A 108 -4.95 -2.35 11.84
C GLY A 108 -3.55 -2.20 11.25
N GLN A 109 -2.54 -2.57 12.03
CA GLN A 109 -1.14 -2.26 11.75
C GLN A 109 -0.40 -3.45 11.16
N PHE A 110 0.53 -3.17 10.24
CA PHE A 110 1.52 -4.16 9.80
C PHE A 110 2.82 -3.49 9.42
N SER A 111 3.93 -4.23 9.52
CA SER A 111 5.24 -3.78 9.06
C SER A 111 5.80 -4.73 8.02
N LEU A 112 6.42 -4.16 6.99
CA LEU A 112 7.22 -4.87 6.01
C LEU A 112 8.70 -4.75 6.35
N ARG A 113 9.47 -5.78 6.00
CA ARG A 113 10.93 -5.78 6.09
C ARG A 113 11.54 -6.33 4.80
N ALA A 114 12.57 -5.65 4.31
CA ALA A 114 13.38 -6.11 3.19
C ALA A 114 14.46 -7.11 3.65
N GLY A 115 14.60 -8.19 2.90
CA GLY A 115 15.74 -9.11 2.91
C GLY A 115 16.86 -8.59 2.00
N LYS A 116 17.33 -9.43 1.07
CA LYS A 116 18.42 -9.13 0.14
C LYS A 116 17.93 -8.36 -1.08
N LEU A 117 17.50 -7.12 -0.86
CA LEU A 117 17.12 -6.18 -1.92
C LEU A 117 18.20 -5.10 -2.11
N SER A 118 18.46 -4.73 -3.37
CA SER A 118 19.37 -3.63 -3.70
C SER A 118 18.89 -2.31 -3.09
N ALA A 119 19.78 -1.33 -2.94
CA ALA A 119 19.40 -0.01 -2.46
C ALA A 119 18.38 0.67 -3.39
N GLU A 120 18.53 0.51 -4.70
CA GLU A 120 17.61 1.02 -5.72
C GLU A 120 16.22 0.42 -5.58
N THR A 121 16.10 -0.92 -5.50
CA THR A 121 14.80 -1.58 -5.29
C THR A 121 14.15 -1.12 -3.98
N ARG A 122 14.92 -0.92 -2.92
CA ARG A 122 14.40 -0.41 -1.65
C ARG A 122 13.91 1.04 -1.74
N ARG A 123 14.57 1.90 -2.52
CA ARG A 123 14.05 3.24 -2.83
C ARG A 123 12.74 3.16 -3.60
N THR A 124 12.65 2.29 -4.60
CA THR A 124 11.39 2.10 -5.35
C THR A 124 10.25 1.62 -4.45
N ILE A 125 10.53 0.71 -3.52
CA ILE A 125 9.55 0.28 -2.52
C ILE A 125 9.16 1.44 -1.61
N ASP A 126 10.11 2.26 -1.16
CA ASP A 126 9.83 3.44 -0.33
C ASP A 126 8.95 4.47 -1.04
N THR A 127 9.20 4.74 -2.33
CA THR A 127 8.33 5.58 -3.16
C THR A 127 6.89 5.05 -3.17
N LEU A 128 6.73 3.74 -3.42
CA LEU A 128 5.41 3.11 -3.48
C LEU A 128 4.71 3.04 -2.11
N ALA A 129 5.48 2.84 -1.05
CA ALA A 129 5.00 2.86 0.32
C ALA A 129 4.44 4.23 0.69
N ARG A 130 5.15 5.31 0.35
CA ARG A 130 4.66 6.69 0.53
C ARG A 130 3.44 6.99 -0.35
N TYR A 131 3.42 6.47 -1.57
CA TYR A 131 2.29 6.60 -2.48
C TYR A 131 1.04 5.85 -1.98
N ALA A 132 1.18 4.83 -1.13
CA ALA A 132 0.06 4.09 -0.55
C ALA A 132 -0.92 4.99 0.21
N THR A 133 -0.43 6.03 0.89
CA THR A 133 -1.26 7.05 1.59
C THR A 133 -2.25 7.74 0.67
N PHE A 134 -1.92 7.89 -0.62
CA PHE A 134 -2.74 8.59 -1.59
C PHE A 134 -3.58 7.65 -2.44
N CYS A 135 -3.00 6.53 -2.88
CA CYS A 135 -3.73 5.62 -3.76
C CYS A 135 -4.58 4.60 -2.98
N GLY A 136 -4.23 4.29 -1.73
CA GLY A 136 -4.76 3.19 -0.92
C GLY A 136 -4.09 1.84 -1.20
N SER A 137 -4.69 0.74 -0.80
CA SER A 137 -4.22 -0.64 -1.05
C SER A 137 -5.36 -1.58 -1.43
N GLY A 138 -5.05 -2.59 -2.23
CA GLY A 138 -5.99 -3.68 -2.52
C GLY A 138 -7.11 -3.32 -3.49
N ARG A 139 -8.33 -3.80 -3.20
CA ARG A 139 -9.55 -3.66 -4.02
C ARG A 139 -10.50 -2.62 -3.44
N TYR A 140 -11.37 -2.13 -4.33
CA TYR A 140 -12.50 -1.26 -3.98
C TYR A 140 -12.09 0.06 -3.30
N THR A 141 -10.91 0.57 -3.65
CA THR A 141 -10.42 1.87 -3.14
C THR A 141 -11.33 3.03 -3.52
N THR A 142 -11.97 2.95 -4.69
CA THR A 142 -13.01 3.91 -5.13
C THR A 142 -14.34 3.77 -4.38
N GLN A 143 -14.50 2.74 -3.53
CA GLN A 143 -15.69 2.46 -2.73
C GLN A 143 -15.39 2.58 -1.22
N GLY A 144 -14.35 3.33 -0.84
CA GLY A 144 -14.01 3.61 0.56
C GLY A 144 -13.27 2.49 1.31
N MET A 145 -12.81 1.45 0.60
CA MET A 145 -11.91 0.43 1.16
C MET A 145 -10.44 0.82 0.93
N GLY A 146 -9.50 0.15 1.58
CA GLY A 146 -8.09 0.27 1.18
C GLY A 146 -7.32 1.49 1.67
N VAL A 147 -7.89 2.38 2.48
CA VAL A 147 -7.13 3.51 3.08
C VAL A 147 -5.97 2.93 3.90
N THR A 148 -4.75 3.23 3.46
CA THR A 148 -3.50 2.70 4.03
C THR A 148 -2.55 3.86 4.20
N ILE A 149 -2.02 4.06 5.40
CA ILE A 149 -1.12 5.16 5.73
C ILE A 149 0.24 4.57 6.07
N LEU A 150 1.31 5.19 5.57
CA LEU A 150 2.68 4.91 6.00
C LEU A 150 2.96 5.68 7.31
N ASP A 151 3.42 4.97 8.34
CA ASP A 151 3.80 5.54 9.64
C ASP A 151 5.22 6.13 9.63
#